data_AF-A0A066WN06-F1
#
_entry.id   AF-A0A066WN06-F1
#
_cell.length_a   1.000
_cell.length_b   1.000
_cell.length_c   1.000
_cell.angle_alpha   90.00
_cell.angle_beta   90.00
_cell.angle_gamma   90.00
#
_symmetry.space_group_name_H-M   'P 1'
#
loop_
_entity.id
_entity.type
_entity.pdbx_description
1 polymer ?
#
loop_
_entity_poly.entity_id
_entity_poly.type
_entity_poly.pdbx_seq_one_letter_code
_entity_poly.pdbx_strand_id
1 'polypeptide(L)'
;MSKTIKIYIALLVLVFALILYADYNRPKPIDWSPSYSVNDKIPFGLYVFDKEIGGILKNQKIERLTTVTPYEFLNSKYDANPTSNTYTIKGTILNISEFAAIDDASLREIFYFVSHGNTAFLSMKTFPEELLDSLNLNYRTDFNYAKNSDVWLANKNLGTQKYNFVEGMGDYYFSEIDTLTTTVLGYQGNKTNATRVNFIKVPYANGCFYLHTQPAVFSNFHLLKANHHKYAEKVLSYVPKGAIYWYIKPKADAISTSPMRYILGQPALKWAWYFFLIGTLIFIIFNAKRKQRIVPIIKPLSNLTVDFTKTIGNLYYQEGDHNNIVDKKIIYFLEKIRNEYLLDTTKLDEEFINKLHHKSGKNKDDIKHLIQLIIDHRKSYHHSVEYDLIQINKAIEKILN
;
A
#
# COMPACT_ATOMS: atom_id res chain seq x y z
N MET A 1 -18.93 19.88 24.78
CA MET A 1 -17.50 19.50 24.93
C MET A 1 -16.99 20.04 26.25
N SER A 2 -16.45 19.21 27.13
CA SER A 2 -15.89 19.67 28.41
C SER A 2 -14.63 20.53 28.18
N LYS A 3 -14.35 21.46 29.10
CA LYS A 3 -13.16 22.34 29.03
C LYS A 3 -11.85 21.55 28.92
N THR A 4 -11.77 20.39 29.58
CA THR A 4 -10.63 19.48 29.54
C THR A 4 -10.37 18.91 28.14
N ILE A 5 -11.41 18.51 27.40
CA ILE A 5 -11.25 18.00 26.03
C ILE A 5 -10.74 19.11 25.09
N LYS A 6 -11.17 20.36 25.28
CA LYS A 6 -10.66 21.49 24.47
C LYS A 6 -9.17 21.75 24.72
N ILE A 7 -8.72 21.61 25.97
CA ILE A 7 -7.30 21.76 26.34
C ILE A 7 -6.45 20.65 25.73
N TYR A 8 -6.89 19.39 25.81
CA TYR A 8 -6.15 18.28 25.19
C TYR A 8 -6.04 18.40 23.67
N ILE A 9 -7.11 18.85 23.00
CA ILE A 9 -7.08 19.09 21.55
C ILE A 9 -6.15 20.25 21.22
N ALA A 10 -6.19 21.35 21.98
CA ALA A 10 -5.28 22.48 21.77
C ALA A 10 -3.81 22.07 21.94
N LEU A 11 -3.52 21.24 22.95
CA LEU A 11 -2.17 20.72 23.19
C LEU A 11 -1.72 19.76 22.08
N LEU A 12 -2.61 18.89 21.60
CA LEU A 12 -2.32 17.98 20.48
C LEU A 12 -2.05 18.75 19.19
N VAL A 13 -2.84 19.78 18.89
CA VAL A 13 -2.63 20.66 17.73
C VAL A 13 -1.31 21.42 17.85
N LEU A 14 -0.96 21.91 19.05
CA LEU A 14 0.31 22.58 19.31
C LEU A 14 1.50 21.64 19.07
N VAL A 15 1.45 20.41 19.61
CA VAL A 15 2.50 19.40 19.41
C VAL A 15 2.63 19.05 17.93
N PHE A 16 1.51 18.86 17.23
CA PHE A 16 1.52 18.58 15.79
C PHE A 16 2.13 19.74 14.98
N ALA A 17 1.79 20.98 15.32
CA ALA A 17 2.36 22.17 14.68
C ALA A 17 3.88 22.28 14.92
N LEU A 18 4.35 21.96 16.14
CA LEU A 18 5.79 21.92 16.46
C LEU A 18 6.53 20.83 15.68
N ILE A 19 5.93 19.65 15.51
CA ILE A 19 6.52 18.57 14.71
C ILE A 19 6.63 18.99 13.23
N LEU A 20 5.58 19.59 12.66
CA LEU A 20 5.61 20.08 11.27
C LEU A 20 6.65 21.19 11.08
N TYR A 21 6.78 22.11 12.04
CA TYR A 21 7.79 23.16 12.00
C TYR A 21 9.22 22.59 12.06
N ALA A 22 9.44 21.59 12.93
CA ALA A 22 10.74 20.92 13.05
C ALA A 22 11.10 20.14 11.77
N ASP A 23 10.14 19.46 11.14
CA ASP A 23 10.37 18.69 9.91
C ASP A 23 10.60 19.61 8.69
N TYR A 24 9.88 20.72 8.59
CA TYR A 24 10.07 21.71 7.52
C TYR A 24 11.48 22.32 7.52
N ASN A 25 12.06 22.55 8.70
CA ASN A 25 13.39 23.13 8.86
C ASN A 25 14.53 22.11 8.76
N ARG A 26 14.24 20.80 8.65
CA ARG A 26 15.31 19.82 8.42
C ARG A 26 15.86 20.00 7.01
N PRO A 27 17.18 20.19 6.85
CA PRO A 27 17.77 20.18 5.53
C PRO A 27 17.48 18.82 4.88
N LYS A 28 16.97 18.84 3.66
CA LYS A 28 16.71 17.60 2.91
C LYS A 28 18.02 16.80 2.86
N PRO A 29 18.01 15.51 3.25
CA PRO A 29 19.22 14.70 3.16
C PRO A 29 19.68 14.70 1.71
N ILE A 30 20.99 14.91 1.51
CA ILE A 30 21.58 14.87 0.18
C ILE A 30 21.50 13.42 -0.29
N ASP A 31 20.80 13.21 -1.40
CA ASP A 31 20.72 11.90 -2.05
C ASP A 31 22.02 11.63 -2.80
N TRP A 32 22.82 10.69 -2.32
CA TRP A 32 24.08 10.27 -2.95
C TRP A 32 23.90 9.03 -3.85
N SER A 33 22.67 8.74 -4.29
CA SER A 33 22.44 7.62 -5.20
C SER A 33 23.15 7.85 -6.55
N PRO A 34 23.85 6.84 -7.08
CA PRO A 34 24.60 6.92 -8.34
C PRO A 34 23.67 6.88 -9.56
N SER A 35 22.94 7.96 -9.83
CA SER A 35 21.94 7.95 -10.91
C SER A 35 22.51 8.10 -12.31
N TYR A 36 23.63 8.81 -12.47
CA TYR A 36 24.25 9.17 -13.76
C TYR A 36 23.25 9.72 -14.80
N SER A 37 22.15 10.32 -14.35
CA SER A 37 21.13 10.89 -15.23
C SER A 37 21.43 12.35 -15.55
N VAL A 38 21.21 12.74 -16.80
CA VAL A 38 21.33 14.15 -17.23
C VAL A 38 20.26 15.06 -16.62
N ASN A 39 19.17 14.48 -16.09
CA ASN A 39 18.08 15.24 -15.47
C ASN A 39 18.27 15.44 -13.96
N ASP A 40 19.16 14.67 -13.34
CA ASP A 40 19.33 14.67 -11.89
C ASP A 40 20.40 15.68 -11.45
N LYS A 41 20.03 16.55 -10.51
CA LYS A 41 20.93 17.55 -9.88
C LYS A 41 21.63 17.03 -8.61
N ILE A 42 21.41 15.76 -8.26
CA ILE A 42 22.09 15.11 -7.15
C ILE A 42 23.60 14.97 -7.42
N PRO A 43 24.47 14.78 -6.40
CA PRO A 43 25.92 14.66 -6.55
C PRO A 43 26.40 13.77 -7.70
N PHE A 44 25.82 12.57 -7.86
CA PHE A 44 26.20 11.62 -8.92
C PHE A 44 25.31 11.66 -10.17
N GLY A 45 24.60 12.77 -10.39
CA GLY A 45 23.95 13.05 -11.67
C GLY A 45 24.93 13.60 -12.73
N LEU A 46 24.49 13.65 -13.99
CA LEU A 46 25.25 14.20 -15.13
C LEU A 46 24.70 15.54 -15.63
N TYR A 47 23.88 16.24 -14.82
CA TYR A 47 23.26 17.51 -15.21
C TYR A 47 24.26 18.61 -15.60
N VAL A 48 25.32 18.80 -14.82
CA VAL A 48 26.38 19.79 -15.11
C VAL A 48 27.14 19.36 -16.37
N PHE A 49 27.48 18.08 -16.47
CA PHE A 49 28.15 17.53 -17.65
C PHE A 49 27.33 17.76 -18.93
N ASP A 50 26.01 17.54 -18.89
CA ASP A 50 25.11 17.79 -20.01
C ASP A 50 25.15 19.24 -20.51
N LYS A 51 25.31 20.21 -19.60
CA LYS A 51 25.38 21.64 -19.96
C LYS A 51 26.76 22.03 -20.50
N GLU A 52 27.81 21.45 -19.95
CA GLU A 52 29.19 21.84 -20.28
C GLU A 52 29.83 21.01 -21.41
N ILE A 53 29.27 19.84 -21.75
CA ILE A 53 29.85 18.92 -22.75
C ILE A 53 30.12 19.59 -24.10
N GLY A 54 29.28 20.55 -24.51
CA GLY A 54 29.49 21.34 -25.73
C GLY A 54 30.80 22.13 -25.69
N GLY A 55 31.07 22.85 -24.60
CA GLY A 55 32.31 23.59 -24.40
C GLY A 55 33.53 22.65 -24.30
N ILE A 56 33.40 21.56 -23.53
CA ILE A 56 34.48 20.58 -23.33
C ILE A 56 34.90 19.94 -24.65
N LEU A 57 33.93 19.60 -25.52
CA LEU A 57 34.18 19.00 -26.82
C LEU A 57 34.35 20.04 -27.94
N LYS A 58 34.66 21.30 -27.61
CA LYS A 58 34.94 22.38 -28.57
C LYS A 58 33.83 22.58 -29.62
N ASN A 59 32.58 22.53 -29.18
CA ASN A 59 31.37 22.71 -29.98
C ASN A 59 31.21 21.73 -31.14
N GLN A 60 31.71 20.49 -30.97
CA GLN A 60 31.36 19.38 -31.87
C GLN A 60 29.84 19.14 -31.87
N LYS A 61 29.32 18.54 -32.96
CA LYS A 61 27.91 18.17 -33.05
C LYS A 61 27.62 17.05 -32.04
N ILE A 62 26.78 17.31 -31.05
CA ILE A 62 26.39 16.35 -30.02
C ILE A 62 24.92 16.00 -30.19
N GLU A 63 24.63 14.75 -30.50
CA GLU A 63 23.29 14.18 -30.61
C GLU A 63 23.04 13.28 -29.40
N ARG A 64 21.97 13.58 -28.65
CA ARG A 64 21.61 12.86 -27.41
C ARG A 64 20.60 11.78 -27.73
N LEU A 65 21.00 10.52 -27.62
CA LEU A 65 20.13 9.37 -27.81
C LEU A 65 19.46 9.05 -26.47
N THR A 66 18.25 9.58 -26.27
CA THR A 66 17.48 9.44 -25.01
C THR A 66 16.26 8.54 -25.16
N THR A 67 15.70 8.42 -26.37
CA THR A 67 14.47 7.67 -26.66
C THR A 67 14.70 6.41 -27.47
N VAL A 68 15.89 6.26 -28.05
CA VAL A 68 16.25 5.14 -28.94
C VAL A 68 17.50 4.45 -28.41
N THR A 69 17.56 3.14 -28.61
CA THR A 69 18.74 2.35 -28.31
C THR A 69 19.85 2.61 -29.35
N PRO A 70 21.14 2.36 -29.01
CA PRO A 70 22.21 2.41 -29.99
C PRO A 70 21.94 1.49 -31.19
N TYR A 71 21.36 0.32 -30.97
CA TYR A 71 20.93 -0.58 -32.04
C TYR A 71 19.98 0.10 -33.03
N GLU A 72 18.83 0.60 -32.55
CA GLU A 72 17.82 1.24 -33.41
C GLU A 72 18.39 2.45 -34.15
N PHE A 73 19.18 3.26 -33.45
CA PHE A 73 19.81 4.44 -34.03
C PHE A 73 20.79 4.07 -35.14
N LEU A 74 21.76 3.21 -34.86
CA LEU A 74 22.82 2.84 -35.81
C LEU A 74 22.25 2.06 -36.99
N ASN A 75 21.35 1.11 -36.75
CA ASN A 75 20.70 0.33 -37.80
C ASN A 75 19.90 1.23 -38.76
N SER A 76 19.23 2.28 -38.26
CA SER A 76 18.53 3.25 -39.11
C SER A 76 19.46 4.08 -40.02
N LYS A 77 20.76 4.07 -39.72
CA LYS A 77 21.81 4.80 -40.47
C LYS A 77 22.70 3.88 -41.27
N TYR A 78 22.44 2.58 -41.24
CA TYR A 78 23.16 1.60 -42.03
C TYR A 78 22.61 1.55 -43.45
N ASP A 79 23.49 1.71 -44.44
CA ASP A 79 23.15 1.55 -45.85
C ASP A 79 23.55 0.14 -46.31
N ALA A 80 22.55 -0.72 -46.50
CA ALA A 80 22.72 -2.10 -46.96
C ALA A 80 22.90 -2.21 -48.49
N ASN A 81 23.12 -1.10 -49.20
CA ASN A 81 23.39 -1.15 -50.63
C ASN A 81 24.70 -1.93 -50.91
N PRO A 82 24.72 -2.82 -51.91
CA PRO A 82 25.87 -3.68 -52.22
C PRO A 82 27.17 -2.94 -52.52
N THR A 83 27.08 -1.65 -52.88
CA THR A 83 28.21 -0.80 -53.28
C THR A 83 28.75 0.07 -52.15
N SER A 84 27.98 0.34 -51.09
CA SER A 84 28.37 1.23 -50.00
C SER A 84 28.47 0.53 -48.64
N ASN A 85 27.80 -0.61 -48.41
CA ASN A 85 27.82 -1.48 -47.22
C ASN A 85 28.45 -0.86 -45.95
N THR A 86 27.93 0.29 -45.53
CA THR A 86 28.54 1.12 -44.48
C THR A 86 27.50 2.05 -43.85
N TYR A 87 27.90 2.68 -42.76
CA TYR A 87 27.07 3.69 -42.12
C TYR A 87 27.12 5.01 -42.86
N THR A 88 25.96 5.61 -43.06
CA THR A 88 25.79 6.98 -43.58
C THR A 88 26.36 8.05 -42.64
N ILE A 89 26.67 7.66 -41.41
CA ILE A 89 27.22 8.53 -40.35
C ILE A 89 28.61 8.09 -39.93
N LYS A 90 29.42 9.07 -39.51
CA LYS A 90 30.69 8.83 -38.82
C LYS A 90 30.73 9.58 -37.50
N GLY A 91 31.41 9.02 -36.50
CA GLY A 91 31.53 9.69 -35.21
C GLY A 91 31.93 8.80 -34.05
N THR A 92 31.62 9.27 -32.85
CA THR A 92 31.88 8.56 -31.60
C THR A 92 30.57 8.25 -30.89
N ILE A 93 30.34 6.98 -30.54
CA ILE A 93 29.32 6.62 -29.54
C ILE A 93 29.88 6.92 -28.16
N LEU A 94 29.20 7.74 -27.38
CA LEU A 94 29.55 8.06 -26.00
C LEU A 94 28.54 7.42 -25.05
N ASN A 95 28.99 6.74 -24.01
CA ASN A 95 28.14 6.34 -22.89
C ASN A 95 28.87 6.54 -21.55
N ILE A 96 28.15 7.10 -20.58
CA ILE A 96 28.60 7.24 -19.20
C ILE A 96 27.50 6.67 -18.32
N SER A 97 27.82 5.62 -17.58
CA SER A 97 26.86 4.89 -16.76
C SER A 97 27.56 4.26 -15.55
N GLU A 98 26.81 3.85 -14.53
CA GLU A 98 27.45 3.17 -13.40
C GLU A 98 27.93 1.77 -13.78
N PHE A 99 27.07 0.97 -14.40
CA PHE A 99 27.30 -0.42 -14.79
C PHE A 99 26.92 -0.62 -16.25
N ALA A 100 27.17 -1.82 -16.79
CA ALA A 100 26.79 -2.26 -18.13
C ALA A 100 25.34 -1.85 -18.49
N ALA A 101 25.22 -0.71 -19.18
CA ALA A 101 23.94 -0.08 -19.49
C ALA A 101 23.46 -0.38 -20.92
N ILE A 102 24.31 -1.01 -21.73
CA ILE A 102 24.11 -1.30 -23.15
C ILE A 102 23.70 -2.77 -23.26
N ASP A 103 22.58 -3.04 -23.94
CA ASP A 103 22.11 -4.39 -24.23
C ASP A 103 22.96 -5.07 -25.33
N ASP A 104 22.91 -6.40 -25.41
CA ASP A 104 23.75 -7.20 -26.31
C ASP A 104 23.55 -6.85 -27.79
N ALA A 105 22.32 -6.51 -28.22
CA ALA A 105 22.06 -6.13 -29.60
C ALA A 105 22.70 -4.77 -29.93
N SER A 106 22.56 -3.80 -29.04
CA SER A 106 23.25 -2.51 -29.13
C SER A 106 24.77 -2.65 -29.08
N LEU A 107 25.29 -3.57 -28.27
CA LEU A 107 26.73 -3.81 -28.16
C LEU A 107 27.30 -4.38 -29.47
N ARG A 108 26.67 -5.40 -30.05
CA ARG A 108 27.07 -5.96 -31.35
C ARG A 108 27.05 -4.92 -32.45
N GLU A 109 26.02 -4.07 -32.48
CA GLU A 109 25.92 -2.98 -33.44
C GLU A 109 27.01 -1.93 -33.23
N ILE A 110 27.39 -1.63 -31.99
CA ILE A 110 28.52 -0.74 -31.68
C ILE A 110 29.84 -1.36 -32.17
N PHE A 111 30.07 -2.65 -31.99
CA PHE A 111 31.25 -3.33 -32.55
C PHE A 111 31.29 -3.21 -34.08
N TYR A 112 30.16 -3.42 -34.75
CA TYR A 112 30.05 -3.27 -36.20
C TYR A 112 30.27 -1.82 -36.63
N PHE A 113 29.74 -0.84 -35.90
CA PHE A 113 29.99 0.58 -36.14
C PHE A 113 31.47 0.94 -36.00
N VAL A 114 32.14 0.47 -34.95
CA VAL A 114 33.57 0.69 -34.71
C VAL A 114 34.41 0.01 -35.80
N SER A 115 34.03 -1.17 -36.29
CA SER A 115 34.79 -1.87 -37.33
C SER A 115 34.85 -1.11 -38.66
N HIS A 116 33.90 -0.20 -38.91
CA HIS A 116 33.87 0.72 -40.06
C HIS A 116 34.69 2.01 -39.85
N GLY A 117 35.55 2.06 -38.82
CA GLY A 117 36.45 3.20 -38.58
C GLY A 117 35.92 4.25 -37.61
N ASN A 118 34.83 3.93 -36.90
CA ASN A 118 34.27 4.81 -35.89
C ASN A 118 34.86 4.54 -34.50
N THR A 119 34.43 5.31 -33.52
CA THR A 119 34.93 5.23 -32.14
C THR A 119 33.81 4.96 -31.16
N ALA A 120 34.10 4.20 -30.11
CA ALA A 120 33.22 4.08 -28.94
C ALA A 120 33.96 4.53 -27.68
N PHE A 121 33.41 5.48 -26.95
CA PHE A 121 33.89 5.92 -25.64
C PHE A 121 32.89 5.47 -24.59
N LEU A 122 33.33 4.55 -23.73
CA LEU A 122 32.51 3.93 -22.70
C LEU A 122 33.15 4.19 -21.34
N SER A 123 32.46 4.96 -20.49
CA SER A 123 32.86 5.18 -19.10
C SER A 123 31.87 4.51 -18.15
N MET A 124 32.29 3.44 -17.48
CA MET A 124 31.46 2.64 -16.59
C MET A 124 32.30 1.89 -15.56
N LYS A 125 31.77 1.61 -14.37
CA LYS A 125 32.50 0.84 -13.34
C LYS A 125 32.72 -0.59 -13.80
N THR A 126 31.71 -1.20 -14.41
CA THR A 126 31.77 -2.54 -15.00
C THR A 126 31.30 -2.51 -16.45
N PHE A 127 31.89 -3.37 -17.27
CA PHE A 127 31.59 -3.50 -18.70
C PHE A 127 30.82 -4.80 -18.98
N PRO A 128 30.04 -4.87 -20.08
CA PRO A 128 29.43 -6.13 -20.54
C PRO A 128 30.49 -7.21 -20.78
N GLU A 129 30.20 -8.46 -20.43
CA GLU A 129 31.13 -9.58 -20.61
C GLU A 129 31.50 -9.79 -22.09
N GLU A 130 30.53 -9.72 -23.00
CA GLU A 130 30.75 -9.83 -24.46
C GLU A 130 31.75 -8.77 -24.99
N LEU A 131 31.78 -7.57 -24.40
CA LEU A 131 32.75 -6.53 -24.75
C LEU A 131 34.16 -6.94 -24.32
N LEU A 132 34.29 -7.48 -23.11
CA LEU A 132 35.57 -7.85 -22.51
C LEU A 132 36.17 -9.05 -23.23
N ASP A 133 35.37 -10.09 -23.51
CA ASP A 133 35.80 -11.28 -24.23
C ASP A 133 36.26 -10.92 -25.65
N SER A 134 35.47 -10.10 -26.36
CA SER A 134 35.79 -9.68 -27.74
C SER A 134 37.07 -8.84 -27.84
N LEU A 135 37.42 -8.12 -26.77
CA LEU A 135 38.62 -7.29 -26.70
C LEU A 135 39.77 -7.94 -25.91
N ASN A 136 39.57 -9.17 -25.42
CA ASN A 136 40.51 -9.91 -24.58
C ASN A 136 40.98 -9.10 -23.35
N LEU A 137 40.01 -8.55 -22.62
CA LEU A 137 40.22 -7.72 -21.44
C LEU A 137 39.68 -8.39 -20.18
N ASN A 138 40.30 -8.12 -19.04
CA ASN A 138 39.76 -8.52 -17.75
C ASN A 138 39.85 -7.37 -16.76
N TYR A 139 38.86 -7.25 -15.88
CA TYR A 139 38.87 -6.29 -14.79
C TYR A 139 38.77 -7.00 -13.45
N ARG A 140 39.35 -6.39 -12.41
CA ARG A 140 39.19 -6.84 -11.02
C ARG A 140 38.68 -5.69 -10.17
N THR A 141 38.14 -6.06 -9.03
CA THR A 141 37.75 -5.13 -7.97
C THR A 141 38.52 -5.49 -6.70
N ASP A 142 39.09 -4.47 -6.06
CA ASP A 142 39.76 -4.60 -4.78
C ASP A 142 38.83 -4.05 -3.69
N PHE A 143 38.10 -4.91 -2.96
CA PHE A 143 37.14 -4.51 -1.91
C PHE A 143 37.74 -3.72 -0.73
N ASN A 144 39.07 -3.60 -0.67
CA ASN A 144 39.82 -2.89 0.37
C ASN A 144 40.26 -1.48 -0.04
N TYR A 145 39.72 -0.93 -1.14
CA TYR A 145 40.16 0.38 -1.60
C TYR A 145 39.60 1.51 -0.73
N ALA A 146 40.46 2.48 -0.46
CA ALA A 146 40.11 3.64 0.36
C ALA A 146 39.11 4.54 -0.36
N LYS A 147 38.27 5.23 0.42
CA LYS A 147 37.33 6.27 -0.05
C LYS A 147 37.96 7.30 -1.00
N ASN A 148 39.29 7.47 -0.97
CA ASN A 148 40.02 8.44 -1.78
C ASN A 148 40.89 7.72 -2.80
N SER A 149 40.78 8.11 -4.07
CA SER A 149 41.60 7.62 -5.18
C SER A 149 42.14 8.79 -5.98
N ASP A 150 43.45 8.82 -6.17
CA ASP A 150 44.11 9.73 -7.10
C ASP A 150 44.03 9.14 -8.51
N VAL A 151 43.58 9.94 -9.48
CA VAL A 151 43.59 9.58 -10.90
C VAL A 151 44.51 10.51 -11.68
N TRP A 152 45.18 9.97 -12.69
CA TRP A 152 46.06 10.74 -13.57
C TRP A 152 46.18 10.09 -14.95
N LEU A 153 46.57 10.88 -15.94
CA LEU A 153 46.76 10.40 -17.30
C LEU A 153 48.20 9.96 -17.56
N ALA A 154 48.37 8.97 -18.43
CA ALA A 154 49.66 8.46 -18.86
C ALA A 154 50.39 9.44 -19.80
N ASN A 155 49.65 10.26 -20.55
CA ASN A 155 50.21 11.18 -21.52
C ASN A 155 50.77 12.44 -20.86
N LYS A 156 52.11 12.57 -20.87
CA LYS A 156 52.83 13.71 -20.29
C LYS A 156 52.47 15.06 -20.93
N ASN A 157 52.03 15.07 -22.20
CA ASN A 157 51.64 16.31 -22.90
C ASN A 157 50.33 16.90 -22.36
N LEU A 158 49.50 16.09 -21.68
CA LEU A 158 48.28 16.55 -20.99
C LEU A 158 48.57 16.91 -19.52
N GLY A 159 49.84 16.91 -19.11
CA GLY A 159 50.31 17.18 -17.76
C GLY A 159 50.36 15.95 -16.86
N THR A 160 51.17 16.04 -15.80
CA THR A 160 51.46 14.94 -14.86
C THR A 160 50.71 15.09 -13.52
N GLN A 161 49.70 15.96 -13.49
CA GLN A 161 48.94 16.25 -12.27
C GLN A 161 48.09 15.04 -11.87
N LYS A 162 48.13 14.72 -10.58
CA LYS A 162 47.21 13.77 -9.94
C LYS A 162 46.01 14.52 -9.37
N TYR A 163 44.83 13.96 -9.57
CA TYR A 163 43.56 14.54 -9.11
C TYR A 163 42.96 13.63 -8.06
N ASN A 164 42.65 14.17 -6.88
CA ASN A 164 42.17 13.40 -5.75
C ASN A 164 40.64 13.36 -5.71
N PHE A 165 40.05 12.20 -6.04
CA PHE A 165 38.61 12.01 -5.99
C PHE A 165 38.23 11.20 -4.74
N VAL A 166 37.22 11.65 -4.00
CA VAL A 166 36.95 11.26 -2.60
C VAL A 166 35.63 10.50 -2.44
N GLU A 167 34.74 10.55 -3.43
CA GLU A 167 33.37 10.05 -3.31
C GLU A 167 32.96 9.33 -4.59
N GLY A 168 32.32 8.16 -4.48
CA GLY A 168 31.78 7.42 -5.62
C GLY A 168 32.81 6.86 -6.60
N MET A 169 34.11 6.95 -6.27
CA MET A 169 35.16 6.27 -7.02
C MET A 169 34.96 4.75 -6.92
N GLY A 170 35.07 4.07 -8.05
CA GLY A 170 35.01 2.61 -8.10
C GLY A 170 36.38 2.00 -7.88
N ASP A 171 36.40 0.75 -7.43
CA ASP A 171 37.66 0.00 -7.22
C ASP A 171 37.98 -0.92 -8.40
N TYR A 172 37.21 -0.76 -9.47
CA TYR A 172 37.37 -1.48 -10.71
C TYR A 172 38.58 -0.94 -11.48
N TYR A 173 39.41 -1.86 -11.94
CA TYR A 173 40.56 -1.57 -12.79
C TYR A 173 40.80 -2.70 -13.77
N PHE A 174 41.44 -2.39 -14.90
CA PHE A 174 41.85 -3.40 -15.87
C PHE A 174 43.04 -4.19 -15.32
N SER A 175 42.83 -5.48 -15.03
CA SER A 175 43.85 -6.36 -14.47
C SER A 175 44.67 -7.05 -15.56
N GLU A 176 44.02 -7.42 -16.65
CA GLU A 176 44.64 -8.08 -17.79
C GLU A 176 44.26 -7.29 -19.04
N ILE A 177 45.29 -6.85 -19.77
CA ILE A 177 45.19 -6.15 -21.03
C ILE A 177 46.21 -6.74 -21.98
N ASP A 178 45.89 -6.81 -23.27
CA ASP A 178 46.89 -7.12 -24.29
C ASP A 178 47.82 -5.92 -24.49
N THR A 179 49.03 -6.00 -23.94
CA THR A 179 50.02 -4.93 -23.98
C THR A 179 50.58 -4.66 -25.38
N LEU A 180 50.37 -5.55 -26.36
CA LEU A 180 50.84 -5.36 -27.73
C LEU A 180 49.93 -4.44 -28.54
N THR A 181 48.62 -4.49 -28.26
CA THR A 181 47.60 -3.76 -29.01
C THR A 181 47.00 -2.60 -28.22
N THR A 182 46.84 -2.77 -26.90
CA THR A 182 46.15 -1.81 -26.04
C THR A 182 47.10 -0.71 -25.58
N THR A 183 46.67 0.54 -25.71
CA THR A 183 47.39 1.71 -25.19
C THR A 183 46.79 2.13 -23.85
N VAL A 184 47.62 2.17 -22.81
CA VAL A 184 47.20 2.69 -21.50
C VAL A 184 47.19 4.23 -21.51
N LEU A 185 46.05 4.81 -21.16
CA LEU A 185 45.83 6.26 -21.18
C LEU A 185 45.75 6.89 -19.80
N GLY A 186 45.45 6.10 -18.77
CA GLY A 186 45.26 6.61 -17.41
C GLY A 186 45.42 5.56 -16.34
N TYR A 187 45.70 6.05 -15.15
CA TYR A 187 45.91 5.27 -13.96
C TYR A 187 45.10 5.82 -12.79
N GLN A 188 44.87 4.94 -11.83
CA GLN A 188 44.34 5.26 -10.51
C GLN A 188 45.22 4.64 -9.42
N GLY A 189 45.23 5.25 -8.25
CA GLY A 189 46.08 4.84 -7.14
C GLY A 189 45.77 5.61 -5.87
N ASN A 190 46.28 5.15 -4.74
CA ASN A 190 46.38 5.93 -3.50
C ASN A 190 47.80 5.77 -2.96
N LYS A 191 48.23 6.63 -2.03
CA LYS A 191 49.53 6.57 -1.34
C LYS A 191 49.87 5.18 -0.76
N THR A 192 48.87 4.36 -0.44
CA THR A 192 49.03 3.02 0.14
C THR A 192 48.88 1.88 -0.87
N ASN A 193 48.28 2.11 -2.04
CA ASN A 193 47.91 1.05 -2.99
C ASN A 193 48.72 1.10 -4.27
N ALA A 194 48.89 -0.05 -4.92
CA ALA A 194 49.56 -0.15 -6.21
C ALA A 194 48.83 0.66 -7.29
N THR A 195 49.60 1.25 -8.20
CA THR A 195 49.09 1.90 -9.41
C THR A 195 48.29 0.90 -10.24
N ARG A 196 47.05 1.24 -10.58
CA ARG A 196 46.14 0.41 -11.38
C ARG A 196 45.74 1.15 -12.66
N VAL A 197 45.45 0.41 -13.72
CA VAL A 197 45.03 0.96 -15.01
C VAL A 197 43.53 1.22 -14.99
N ASN A 198 43.12 2.47 -15.25
CA ASN A 198 41.70 2.85 -15.22
C ASN A 198 41.16 3.33 -16.57
N PHE A 199 42.04 3.68 -17.51
CA PHE A 199 41.68 4.21 -18.82
C PHE A 199 42.56 3.60 -19.91
N ILE A 200 41.94 3.00 -20.92
CA ILE A 200 42.64 2.34 -22.02
C ILE A 200 42.03 2.70 -23.37
N LYS A 201 42.85 2.59 -24.42
CA LYS A 201 42.44 2.61 -25.82
C LYS A 201 42.77 1.27 -26.45
N VAL A 202 41.76 0.62 -27.01
CA VAL A 202 41.87 -0.68 -27.69
C VAL A 202 41.53 -0.49 -29.17
N PRO A 203 42.46 -0.72 -30.11
CA PRO A 203 42.14 -0.73 -31.52
C PRO A 203 41.26 -1.93 -31.86
N TYR A 204 40.25 -1.74 -32.72
CA TYR A 204 39.38 -2.81 -33.16
C TYR A 204 39.03 -2.63 -34.65
N ALA A 205 39.50 -3.55 -35.49
CA ALA A 205 39.45 -3.44 -36.94
C ALA A 205 39.93 -2.05 -37.41
N ASN A 206 39.08 -1.24 -38.05
CA ASN A 206 39.46 0.09 -38.54
C ASN A 206 39.25 1.21 -37.50
N GLY A 207 38.63 0.92 -36.35
CA GLY A 207 38.25 1.89 -35.33
C GLY A 207 38.94 1.66 -33.98
N CYS A 208 38.37 2.25 -32.92
CA CYS A 208 38.87 2.03 -31.57
C CYS A 208 37.83 2.21 -30.46
N PHE A 209 38.07 1.51 -29.36
CA PHE A 209 37.35 1.64 -28.10
C PHE A 209 38.19 2.41 -27.09
N TYR A 210 37.58 3.40 -26.44
CA TYR A 210 38.11 4.08 -25.27
C TYR A 210 37.30 3.63 -24.06
N LEU A 211 37.94 2.90 -23.13
CA LEU A 211 37.26 2.29 -21.99
C LEU A 211 37.79 2.89 -20.69
N HIS A 212 36.90 3.48 -19.89
CA HIS A 212 37.22 4.19 -18.66
C HIS A 212 36.41 3.66 -17.48
N THR A 213 37.09 3.28 -16.39
CA THR A 213 36.46 2.63 -15.22
C THR A 213 35.86 3.60 -14.20
N GLN A 214 36.05 4.91 -14.37
CA GLN A 214 35.67 5.93 -13.37
C GLN A 214 34.59 6.89 -13.91
N PRO A 215 33.33 6.47 -14.08
CA PRO A 215 32.26 7.35 -14.54
C PRO A 215 31.99 8.53 -13.58
N ALA A 216 32.28 8.37 -12.28
CA ALA A 216 32.07 9.39 -11.26
C ALA A 216 32.79 10.72 -11.58
N VAL A 217 33.89 10.70 -12.33
CA VAL A 217 34.63 11.93 -12.66
C VAL A 217 33.80 12.93 -13.48
N PHE A 218 32.75 12.45 -14.16
CA PHE A 218 31.83 13.27 -14.95
C PHE A 218 30.60 13.74 -14.16
N SER A 219 30.50 13.39 -12.87
CA SER A 219 29.34 13.74 -12.05
C SER A 219 29.31 15.20 -11.63
N ASN A 220 28.12 15.70 -11.29
CA ASN A 220 27.89 17.05 -10.80
C ASN A 220 28.83 17.44 -9.66
N PHE A 221 28.95 16.58 -8.65
CA PHE A 221 29.78 16.85 -7.48
C PHE A 221 31.25 17.03 -7.86
N HIS A 222 31.77 16.14 -8.71
CA HIS A 222 33.18 16.18 -9.06
C HIS A 222 33.49 17.31 -10.04
N LEU A 223 32.66 17.56 -11.05
CA LEU A 223 32.90 18.68 -11.97
C LEU A 223 32.93 20.04 -11.27
N LEU A 224 32.08 20.22 -10.25
CA LEU A 224 32.01 21.47 -9.48
C LEU A 224 33.10 21.57 -8.39
N LYS A 225 33.83 20.48 -8.10
CA LYS A 225 34.81 20.45 -7.01
C LYS A 225 36.20 20.79 -7.51
N ALA A 226 36.75 21.89 -6.98
CA ALA A 226 38.14 22.32 -7.18
C ALA A 226 38.57 22.29 -8.66
N ASN A 227 39.63 21.55 -9.00
CA ASN A 227 40.19 21.44 -10.33
C ASN A 227 39.84 20.13 -11.06
N HIS A 228 38.87 19.36 -10.55
CA HIS A 228 38.55 18.03 -11.08
C HIS A 228 37.97 18.07 -12.50
N HIS A 229 37.27 19.16 -12.88
CA HIS A 229 36.81 19.39 -14.26
C HIS A 229 37.94 19.28 -15.29
N LYS A 230 39.16 19.70 -14.94
CA LYS A 230 40.33 19.60 -15.83
C LYS A 230 40.71 18.16 -16.15
N TYR A 231 40.46 17.21 -15.23
CA TYR A 231 40.68 15.79 -15.52
C TYR A 231 39.66 15.29 -16.54
N ALA A 232 38.38 15.61 -16.34
CA ALA A 232 37.31 15.23 -17.28
C ALA A 232 37.55 15.80 -18.68
N GLU A 233 37.97 17.06 -18.80
CA GLU A 233 38.36 17.69 -20.06
C GLU A 233 39.51 16.95 -20.75
N LYS A 234 40.55 16.58 -20.00
CA LYS A 234 41.70 15.85 -20.56
C LYS A 234 41.33 14.43 -20.98
N VAL A 235 40.49 13.73 -20.23
CA VAL A 235 39.96 12.41 -20.62
C VAL A 235 39.18 12.51 -21.93
N LEU A 236 38.30 13.52 -22.06
CA LEU A 236 37.52 13.73 -23.27
C LEU A 236 38.32 14.29 -24.44
N SER A 237 39.51 14.86 -24.20
CA SER A 237 40.40 15.31 -25.27
C SER A 237 40.93 14.19 -26.18
N TYR A 238 40.87 12.93 -25.72
CA TYR A 238 41.19 11.76 -26.53
C TYR A 238 40.10 11.38 -27.54
N VAL A 239 38.88 11.90 -27.36
CA VAL A 239 37.79 11.67 -28.30
C VAL A 239 38.12 12.37 -29.62
N PRO A 240 38.08 11.65 -30.75
CA PRO A 240 38.42 12.23 -32.06
C PRO A 240 37.40 13.30 -32.46
N LYS A 241 37.83 14.22 -33.33
CA LYS A 241 36.94 15.24 -33.90
C LYS A 241 35.87 14.58 -34.77
N GLY A 242 34.59 14.82 -34.50
CA GLY A 242 33.48 14.29 -35.27
C GLY A 242 32.12 14.54 -34.61
N ALA A 243 31.07 13.90 -35.12
CA ALA A 243 29.78 13.87 -34.44
C ALA A 243 29.86 12.94 -33.23
N ILE A 244 29.22 13.34 -32.13
CA ILE A 244 29.16 12.59 -30.89
C ILE A 244 27.72 12.15 -30.69
N TYR A 245 27.51 10.84 -30.66
CA TYR A 245 26.23 10.22 -30.41
C TYR A 245 26.24 9.73 -28.96
N TRP A 246 25.72 10.57 -28.07
CA TRP A 246 25.72 10.29 -26.64
C TRP A 246 24.50 9.46 -26.27
N TYR A 247 24.71 8.17 -26.03
CA TYR A 247 23.70 7.28 -25.47
C TYR A 247 23.52 7.57 -24.00
N ILE A 248 22.38 8.17 -23.68
CA ILE A 248 21.93 8.39 -22.32
C ILE A 248 20.84 7.35 -22.13
N LYS A 249 21.13 6.31 -21.35
CA LYS A 249 20.12 5.31 -21.01
C LYS A 249 18.92 6.09 -20.48
N PRO A 250 17.74 6.02 -21.14
CA PRO A 250 16.55 6.64 -20.57
C PRO A 250 16.49 6.11 -19.15
N LYS A 251 16.31 7.01 -18.19
CA LYS A 251 15.84 6.58 -16.87
C LYS A 251 14.65 5.73 -17.25
N ALA A 252 14.72 4.41 -17.07
CA ALA A 252 13.51 3.61 -17.00
C ALA A 252 12.76 4.39 -15.96
N ASP A 253 11.78 5.21 -16.41
CA ASP A 253 11.02 6.11 -15.54
C ASP A 253 10.89 5.33 -14.29
N ALA A 254 11.42 5.79 -13.14
CA ALA A 254 11.34 5.04 -11.90
C ALA A 254 9.91 4.52 -11.87
N ILE A 255 9.74 3.24 -12.25
CA ILE A 255 8.44 2.78 -12.70
C ILE A 255 7.81 2.74 -11.36
N SER A 256 7.03 3.78 -11.05
CA SER A 256 6.51 3.95 -9.71
C SER A 256 5.80 2.64 -9.47
N THR A 257 6.40 1.79 -8.65
CA THR A 257 5.90 0.44 -8.35
C THR A 257 4.61 0.57 -7.56
N SER A 258 4.29 1.80 -7.13
CA SER A 258 3.00 2.19 -6.62
C SER A 258 1.89 1.85 -7.63
N PRO A 259 0.95 0.98 -7.23
CA PRO A 259 -0.26 0.69 -8.00
C PRO A 259 -1.06 1.96 -8.38
N MET A 260 -0.86 3.06 -7.64
CA MET A 260 -1.49 4.35 -7.88
C MET A 260 -1.12 4.97 -9.24
N ARG A 261 0.03 4.60 -9.83
CA ARG A 261 0.44 5.07 -11.16
C ARG A 261 -0.58 4.67 -12.21
N TYR A 262 -1.02 3.42 -12.20
CA TYR A 262 -1.98 2.93 -13.17
C TYR A 262 -3.34 3.64 -13.00
N ILE A 263 -3.77 3.81 -11.76
CA ILE A 263 -5.01 4.51 -11.40
C ILE A 263 -4.99 5.97 -11.87
N LEU A 264 -3.90 6.70 -11.66
CA LEU A 264 -3.77 8.12 -12.04
C LEU A 264 -3.39 8.33 -13.51
N GLY A 265 -2.82 7.33 -14.18
CA GLY A 265 -2.41 7.39 -15.58
C GLY A 265 -3.58 7.27 -16.56
N GLN A 266 -4.63 6.53 -16.19
CA GLN A 266 -5.84 6.40 -17.00
C GLN A 266 -6.84 7.51 -16.65
N PRO A 267 -7.28 8.35 -17.62
CA PRO A 267 -8.17 9.49 -17.34
C PRO A 267 -9.45 9.10 -16.58
N ALA A 268 -10.08 7.97 -16.94
CA ALA A 268 -11.29 7.49 -16.29
C ALA A 268 -11.07 7.09 -14.82
N LEU A 269 -10.00 6.32 -14.55
CA LEU A 269 -9.65 5.88 -13.20
C LEU A 269 -9.21 7.04 -12.31
N LYS A 270 -8.51 8.03 -12.87
CA LYS A 270 -8.11 9.26 -12.17
C LYS A 270 -9.33 10.03 -11.66
N TRP A 271 -10.33 10.23 -12.52
CA TRP A 271 -11.57 10.89 -12.12
C TRP A 271 -12.39 10.07 -11.13
N ALA A 272 -12.48 8.74 -11.32
CA ALA A 272 -13.13 7.85 -10.37
C ALA A 272 -12.50 7.97 -8.97
N TRP A 273 -11.17 8.02 -8.89
CA TRP A 273 -10.43 8.21 -7.64
C TRP A 273 -10.72 9.56 -6.96
N TYR A 274 -10.78 10.65 -7.73
CA TYR A 274 -11.13 11.96 -7.18
C TYR A 274 -12.59 12.02 -6.72
N PHE A 275 -13.53 11.47 -7.49
CA PHE A 275 -14.93 11.38 -7.07
C PHE A 275 -15.10 10.54 -5.81
N PHE A 276 -14.35 9.44 -5.67
CA PHE A 276 -14.35 8.64 -4.44
C PHE A 276 -13.89 9.45 -3.22
N LEU A 277 -12.76 10.16 -3.32
CA LEU A 277 -12.21 10.96 -2.22
C LEU A 277 -13.14 12.13 -1.84
N ILE A 278 -13.61 12.88 -2.85
CA ILE A 278 -14.54 13.99 -2.64
C ILE A 278 -15.86 13.48 -2.08
N GLY A 279 -16.40 12.39 -2.64
CA GLY A 279 -17.63 11.76 -2.17
C GLY A 279 -17.52 11.26 -0.73
N THR A 280 -16.40 10.66 -0.36
CA THR A 280 -16.12 10.24 1.01
C THR A 280 -16.06 11.43 1.96
N LEU A 281 -15.37 12.51 1.57
CA LEU A 281 -15.29 13.73 2.39
C LEU A 281 -16.67 14.36 2.59
N ILE A 282 -17.47 14.47 1.53
CA ILE A 282 -18.86 14.93 1.57
C ILE A 282 -19.70 14.02 2.48
N PHE A 283 -19.60 12.70 2.31
CA PHE A 283 -20.32 11.71 3.10
C PHE A 283 -20.02 11.87 4.59
N ILE A 284 -18.74 12.05 4.96
CA ILE A 284 -18.33 12.29 6.35
C ILE A 284 -18.94 13.59 6.88
N ILE A 285 -18.87 14.70 6.13
CA ILE A 285 -19.41 15.99 6.57
C ILE A 285 -20.93 15.92 6.83
N PHE A 286 -21.68 15.24 5.96
CA PHE A 286 -23.13 15.09 6.13
C PHE A 286 -23.51 14.11 7.23
N ASN A 287 -22.82 12.96 7.34
CA ASN A 287 -23.12 11.96 8.37
C ASN A 287 -22.60 12.34 9.76
N ALA A 288 -21.55 13.16 9.86
CA ALA A 288 -21.06 13.68 11.13
C ALA A 288 -22.09 14.58 11.83
N LYS A 289 -23.01 15.21 11.08
CA LYS A 289 -23.94 16.19 11.63
C LYS A 289 -25.25 15.63 12.18
N ARG A 290 -25.72 14.42 11.84
CA ARG A 290 -27.02 13.91 12.35
C ARG A 290 -27.12 12.38 12.49
N LYS A 291 -27.05 11.90 13.73
CA LYS A 291 -27.84 10.76 14.23
C LYS A 291 -28.63 11.24 15.44
N GLN A 292 -29.96 11.26 15.32
CA GLN A 292 -30.84 11.63 16.43
C GLN A 292 -30.77 10.52 17.50
N ARG A 293 -30.75 10.88 18.79
CA ARG A 293 -30.67 9.90 19.88
C ARG A 293 -31.92 9.00 19.84
N ILE A 294 -31.73 7.70 20.09
CA ILE A 294 -32.82 6.73 20.23
C ILE A 294 -33.75 7.22 21.36
N VAL A 295 -35.04 7.39 21.04
CA VAL A 295 -36.06 7.74 22.03
C VAL A 295 -36.38 6.46 22.82
N PRO A 296 -36.22 6.43 24.15
CA PRO A 296 -36.52 5.24 24.94
C PRO A 296 -38.02 4.98 24.96
N ILE A 297 -38.41 3.72 24.76
CA ILE A 297 -39.81 3.28 24.87
C ILE A 297 -40.13 3.09 26.36
N ILE A 298 -41.06 3.90 26.90
CA ILE A 298 -41.55 3.76 28.28
C ILE A 298 -42.61 2.65 28.29
N LYS A 299 -42.37 1.55 28.99
CA LYS A 299 -43.35 0.47 29.15
C LYS A 299 -44.46 0.89 30.14
N PRO A 300 -45.74 0.63 29.86
CA PRO A 300 -46.82 0.86 30.83
C PRO A 300 -46.68 -0.06 32.05
N LEU A 301 -47.19 0.36 33.21
CA LEU A 301 -47.19 -0.48 34.42
C LEU A 301 -48.10 -1.70 34.23
N SER A 302 -47.64 -2.90 34.63
CA SER A 302 -48.45 -4.11 34.66
C SER A 302 -49.42 -4.10 35.85
N ASN A 303 -50.55 -4.83 35.72
CA ASN A 303 -51.51 -4.96 36.81
C ASN A 303 -51.00 -5.99 37.85
N LEU A 304 -50.21 -5.51 38.81
CA LEU A 304 -49.55 -6.31 39.83
C LEU A 304 -50.53 -7.14 40.69
N THR A 305 -51.78 -6.70 40.85
CA THR A 305 -52.80 -7.43 41.62
C THR A 305 -53.21 -8.74 40.94
N VAL A 306 -53.34 -8.73 39.62
CA VAL A 306 -53.66 -9.94 38.84
C VAL A 306 -52.48 -10.91 38.87
N ASP A 307 -51.27 -10.38 38.71
CA ASP A 307 -50.05 -11.20 38.74
C ASP A 307 -49.85 -11.84 40.13
N PHE A 308 -50.05 -11.08 41.21
CA PHE A 308 -50.01 -11.60 42.57
C PHE A 308 -51.06 -12.70 42.80
N THR A 309 -52.31 -12.47 42.37
CA THR A 309 -53.38 -13.47 42.50
C THR A 309 -53.05 -14.76 41.75
N LYS A 310 -52.47 -14.67 40.54
CA LYS A 310 -52.00 -15.83 39.78
C LYS A 310 -50.88 -16.57 40.50
N THR A 311 -49.91 -15.85 41.06
CA THR A 311 -48.79 -16.45 41.80
C THR A 311 -49.29 -17.21 43.03
N ILE A 312 -50.17 -16.61 43.84
CA ILE A 312 -50.75 -17.28 45.01
C ILE A 312 -51.59 -18.49 44.59
N GLY A 313 -52.43 -18.35 43.55
CA GLY A 313 -53.21 -19.47 43.02
C GLY A 313 -52.36 -20.65 42.55
N ASN A 314 -51.25 -20.37 41.85
CA ASN A 314 -50.31 -21.40 41.41
C ASN A 314 -49.58 -22.05 42.58
N LEU A 315 -49.23 -21.30 43.63
CA LEU A 315 -48.61 -21.87 44.83
C LEU A 315 -49.52 -22.91 45.49
N TYR A 316 -50.79 -22.55 45.72
CA TYR A 316 -51.77 -23.49 46.28
C TYR A 316 -51.96 -24.72 45.40
N TYR A 317 -51.95 -24.56 44.08
CA TYR A 317 -52.06 -25.68 43.15
C TYR A 317 -50.82 -26.59 43.19
N GLN A 318 -49.61 -26.03 43.31
CA GLN A 318 -48.35 -26.77 43.42
C GLN A 318 -48.17 -27.48 44.77
N GLU A 319 -48.68 -26.91 45.86
CA GLU A 319 -48.66 -27.54 47.19
C GLU A 319 -49.59 -28.77 47.30
N GLY A 320 -50.43 -29.02 46.28
CA GLY A 320 -51.29 -30.21 46.20
C GLY A 320 -52.55 -30.15 47.07
N ASP A 321 -52.86 -29.00 47.69
CA ASP A 321 -54.09 -28.79 48.48
C ASP A 321 -55.30 -28.50 47.57
N HIS A 322 -55.64 -29.46 46.71
CA HIS A 322 -56.71 -29.32 45.73
C HIS A 322 -58.09 -29.15 46.37
N ASN A 323 -58.34 -29.76 47.54
CA ASN A 323 -59.59 -29.59 48.29
C ASN A 323 -59.85 -28.13 48.64
N ASN A 324 -58.86 -27.47 49.24
CA ASN A 324 -58.98 -26.09 49.69
C ASN A 324 -59.26 -25.14 48.52
N ILE A 325 -58.64 -25.40 47.36
CA ILE A 325 -58.91 -24.64 46.13
C ILE A 325 -60.35 -24.89 45.65
N VAL A 326 -60.81 -26.15 45.62
CA VAL A 326 -62.19 -26.49 45.23
C VAL A 326 -63.19 -25.83 46.16
N ASP A 327 -63.01 -25.94 47.48
CA ASP A 327 -63.90 -25.36 48.48
C ASP A 327 -64.02 -23.84 48.30
N LYS A 328 -62.88 -23.15 48.16
CA LYS A 328 -62.86 -21.71 47.89
C LYS A 328 -63.57 -21.38 46.59
N LYS A 329 -63.33 -22.13 45.50
CA LYS A 329 -64.01 -21.91 44.21
C LYS A 329 -65.53 -22.09 44.33
N ILE A 330 -65.99 -23.10 45.05
CA ILE A 330 -67.43 -23.33 45.29
C ILE A 330 -68.01 -22.20 46.13
N ILE A 331 -67.32 -21.77 47.20
CA ILE A 331 -67.77 -20.65 48.04
C ILE A 331 -67.92 -19.37 47.21
N TYR A 332 -66.89 -18.99 46.44
CA TYR A 332 -66.93 -17.79 45.60
C TYR A 332 -67.96 -17.90 44.48
N PHE A 333 -68.14 -19.07 43.88
CA PHE A 333 -69.19 -19.32 42.90
C PHE A 333 -70.58 -19.08 43.52
N LEU A 334 -70.89 -19.73 44.64
CA LEU A 334 -72.19 -19.59 45.31
C LEU A 334 -72.42 -18.18 45.86
N GLU A 335 -71.36 -17.50 46.30
CA GLU A 335 -71.43 -16.10 46.68
C GLU A 335 -71.75 -15.20 45.49
N LYS A 336 -71.09 -15.40 44.35
CA LYS A 336 -71.39 -14.66 43.12
C LYS A 336 -72.84 -14.90 42.68
N ILE A 337 -73.31 -16.14 42.70
CA ILE A 337 -74.71 -16.46 42.36
C ILE A 337 -75.69 -15.76 43.30
N ARG A 338 -75.39 -15.76 44.61
CA ARG A 338 -76.21 -15.09 45.63
C ARG A 338 -76.24 -13.57 45.46
N ASN A 339 -75.11 -12.95 45.10
CA ASN A 339 -75.00 -11.49 44.97
C ASN A 339 -75.56 -10.98 43.63
N GLU A 340 -75.29 -11.67 42.51
CA GLU A 340 -75.72 -11.23 41.18
C GLU A 340 -77.14 -11.67 40.84
N TYR A 341 -77.52 -12.92 41.15
CA TYR A 341 -78.84 -13.46 40.81
C TYR A 341 -79.85 -13.40 41.97
N LEU A 342 -79.41 -13.00 43.17
CA LEU A 342 -80.23 -12.90 44.39
C LEU A 342 -80.92 -14.23 44.73
N LEU A 343 -80.17 -15.33 44.61
CA LEU A 343 -80.64 -16.68 44.91
C LEU A 343 -80.11 -17.17 46.26
N ASP A 344 -80.96 -17.89 46.99
CA ASP A 344 -80.53 -18.62 48.19
C ASP A 344 -79.72 -19.86 47.77
N THR A 345 -78.49 -19.95 48.27
CA THR A 345 -77.54 -21.03 47.98
C THR A 345 -77.36 -22.00 49.15
N THR A 346 -78.20 -21.92 50.19
CA THR A 346 -78.19 -22.85 51.32
C THR A 346 -78.68 -24.24 50.93
N LYS A 347 -79.67 -24.34 50.04
CA LYS A 347 -80.22 -25.59 49.50
C LYS A 347 -80.04 -25.62 47.98
N LEU A 348 -79.31 -26.63 47.49
CA LEU A 348 -79.00 -26.82 46.07
C LEU A 348 -79.90 -27.91 45.47
N ASP A 349 -81.21 -27.68 45.47
CA ASP A 349 -82.24 -28.61 44.99
C ASP A 349 -82.67 -28.34 43.53
N GLU A 350 -83.63 -29.11 43.02
CA GLU A 350 -84.15 -28.90 41.66
C GLU A 350 -84.80 -27.52 41.47
N GLU A 351 -85.36 -26.94 42.54
CA GLU A 351 -85.92 -25.59 42.51
C GLU A 351 -84.81 -24.55 42.30
N PHE A 352 -83.68 -24.69 42.99
CA PHE A 352 -82.49 -23.85 42.78
C PHE A 352 -81.99 -23.95 41.34
N ILE A 353 -81.87 -25.16 40.78
CA ILE A 353 -81.40 -25.38 39.40
C ILE A 353 -82.31 -24.67 38.39
N ASN A 354 -83.63 -24.79 38.54
CA ASN A 354 -84.59 -24.12 37.66
C ASN A 354 -84.50 -22.59 37.77
N LYS A 355 -84.43 -22.06 38.99
CA LYS A 355 -84.30 -20.61 39.23
C LYS A 355 -83.01 -20.06 38.63
N LEU A 356 -81.89 -20.77 38.81
CA LEU A 356 -80.62 -20.37 38.25
C LEU A 356 -80.62 -20.44 36.72
N HIS A 357 -81.23 -21.46 36.12
CA HIS A 357 -81.41 -21.55 34.67
C HIS A 357 -82.18 -20.34 34.12
N HIS A 358 -83.33 -20.01 34.71
CA HIS A 358 -84.14 -18.88 34.26
C HIS A 358 -83.46 -17.52 34.42
N LYS A 359 -82.65 -17.33 35.47
CA LYS A 359 -81.96 -16.06 35.73
C LYS A 359 -80.63 -15.90 34.98
N SER A 360 -79.87 -16.99 34.80
CA SER A 360 -78.58 -16.96 34.12
C SER A 360 -78.67 -17.17 32.61
N GLY A 361 -79.75 -17.78 32.11
CA GLY A 361 -79.91 -18.17 30.70
C GLY A 361 -78.98 -19.31 30.25
N LYS A 362 -78.22 -19.92 31.16
CA LYS A 362 -77.28 -21.03 30.88
C LYS A 362 -78.01 -22.37 30.80
N ASN A 363 -77.48 -23.34 30.07
CA ASN A 363 -78.13 -24.63 29.87
C ASN A 363 -78.40 -25.34 31.22
N LYS A 364 -79.64 -25.83 31.39
CA LYS A 364 -80.09 -26.51 32.61
C LYS A 364 -79.29 -27.78 32.91
N ASP A 365 -78.89 -28.54 31.90
CA ASP A 365 -78.11 -29.78 32.08
C ASP A 365 -76.70 -29.48 32.60
N ASP A 366 -76.10 -28.37 32.17
CA ASP A 366 -74.78 -27.92 32.65
C ASP A 366 -74.84 -27.45 34.10
N ILE A 367 -75.90 -26.73 34.48
CA ILE A 367 -76.15 -26.33 35.86
C ILE A 367 -76.36 -27.57 36.73
N LYS A 368 -77.18 -28.52 36.28
CA LYS A 368 -77.43 -29.77 36.99
C LYS A 368 -76.14 -30.56 37.20
N HIS A 369 -75.29 -30.64 36.17
CA HIS A 369 -74.00 -31.30 36.26
C HIS A 369 -73.07 -30.65 37.29
N LEU A 370 -72.93 -29.31 37.28
CA LEU A 370 -72.11 -28.62 38.28
C LEU A 370 -72.63 -28.84 39.70
N ILE A 371 -73.95 -28.70 39.91
CA ILE A 371 -74.55 -28.85 41.24
C ILE A 371 -74.36 -30.28 41.76
N GLN A 372 -74.45 -31.29 40.89
CA GLN A 372 -74.14 -32.66 41.24
C GLN A 372 -72.67 -32.80 41.69
N LEU A 373 -71.72 -32.25 40.94
CA LEU A 373 -70.30 -32.25 41.33
C LEU A 373 -70.05 -31.56 42.67
N ILE A 374 -70.74 -30.45 42.96
CA ILE A 374 -70.63 -29.74 44.25
C ILE A 374 -71.20 -30.60 45.40
N ILE A 375 -72.33 -31.26 45.17
CA ILE A 375 -72.94 -32.13 46.17
C ILE A 375 -72.05 -33.35 46.45
N ASP A 376 -71.49 -33.95 45.40
CA ASP A 376 -70.59 -35.10 45.51
C ASP A 376 -69.30 -34.73 46.24
N HIS A 377 -68.71 -33.57 45.91
CA HIS A 377 -67.56 -33.02 46.63
C HIS A 377 -67.85 -32.81 48.12
N ARG A 378 -69.00 -32.21 48.47
CA ARG A 378 -69.40 -31.99 49.87
C ARG A 378 -69.70 -33.27 50.66
N LYS A 379 -70.10 -34.35 49.99
CA LYS A 379 -70.42 -35.64 50.62
C LYS A 379 -69.21 -36.57 50.70
N SER A 380 -68.20 -36.36 49.86
CA SER A 380 -66.99 -37.18 49.85
C SER A 380 -66.20 -37.01 51.15
N TYR A 381 -65.83 -38.13 51.77
CA TYR A 381 -64.87 -38.16 52.89
C TYR A 381 -63.41 -38.20 52.42
N HIS A 382 -63.18 -38.31 51.11
CA HIS A 382 -61.86 -38.36 50.51
C HIS A 382 -61.42 -36.99 49.99
N HIS A 383 -60.13 -36.71 50.14
CA HIS A 383 -59.49 -35.53 49.59
C HIS A 383 -59.59 -35.53 48.05
N SER A 384 -60.08 -34.42 47.47
CA SER A 384 -60.09 -34.14 46.03
C SER A 384 -58.72 -34.31 45.41
N VAL A 385 -58.70 -34.96 44.24
CA VAL A 385 -57.53 -35.03 43.38
C VAL A 385 -57.56 -33.89 42.36
N GLU A 386 -56.43 -33.69 41.67
CA GLU A 386 -56.30 -32.68 40.61
C GLU A 386 -57.42 -32.77 39.56
N TYR A 387 -57.84 -33.99 39.22
CA TYR A 387 -58.92 -34.23 38.27
C TYR A 387 -60.25 -33.59 38.71
N ASP A 388 -60.60 -33.71 39.99
CA ASP A 388 -61.84 -33.14 40.55
C ASP A 388 -61.81 -31.61 40.49
N LEU A 389 -60.65 -31.01 40.81
CA LEU A 389 -60.44 -29.58 40.73
C LEU A 389 -60.60 -29.06 39.29
N ILE A 390 -60.03 -29.76 38.31
CA ILE A 390 -60.15 -29.38 36.89
C ILE A 390 -61.60 -29.49 36.42
N GLN A 391 -62.30 -30.57 36.79
CA GLN A 391 -63.69 -30.80 36.41
C GLN A 391 -64.63 -29.74 36.99
N ILE A 392 -64.53 -29.48 38.29
CA ILE A 392 -65.34 -28.45 38.95
C ILE A 392 -65.01 -27.06 38.38
N ASN A 393 -63.74 -26.74 38.14
CA ASN A 393 -63.37 -25.45 37.56
C ASN A 393 -63.97 -25.25 36.16
N LYS A 394 -63.86 -26.26 35.27
CA LYS A 394 -64.44 -26.18 33.93
C LYS A 394 -65.96 -26.03 33.97
N ALA A 395 -66.63 -26.74 34.87
CA ALA A 395 -68.06 -26.64 35.06
C ALA A 395 -68.48 -25.26 35.59
N ILE A 396 -67.72 -24.68 36.54
CA ILE A 396 -67.94 -23.31 37.03
C ILE A 396 -67.75 -22.28 35.91
N GLU A 397 -66.65 -22.38 35.15
CA GLU A 397 -66.35 -21.45 34.05
C GLU A 397 -67.43 -21.44 32.98
N LYS A 398 -68.02 -22.60 32.66
CA LYS A 398 -69.11 -22.72 31.69
C LYS A 398 -70.38 -21.96 32.10
N ILE A 399 -70.57 -21.74 33.41
CA ILE A 399 -71.71 -21.00 33.96
C ILE A 399 -71.37 -19.52 34.12
N LEU A 400 -70.14 -19.19 34.53
CA LEU A 400 -69.73 -17.81 34.83
C LEU A 400 -69.31 -16.99 33.61
N ASN A 401 -68.82 -17.64 32.54
CA ASN A 401 -68.56 -17.06 31.22
C ASN A 401 -69.69 -17.48 30.30
#